data_AF-A0A952PWZ5-F1
#
_entry.id   AF-A0A952PWZ5-F1
#
_cell.length_a   1.000
_cell.length_b   1.000
_cell.length_c   1.000
_cell.angle_alpha   90.00
_cell.angle_beta   90.00
_cell.angle_gamma   90.00
#
_symmetry.space_group_name_H-M   'P 1'
#
loop_
_entity.id
_entity.type
_entity.pdbx_description
1 polymer ?
#
loop_
_entity_poly.entity_id
_entity_poly.type
_entity_poly.pdbx_seq_one_letter_code
_entity_poly.pdbx_strand_id
1 'polypeptide(L)'
;MSKKTPLVTNGTLLDHTTAQPIAVDSAAWFEWLKADEHHTFHFAHPSGGFTARKERKQRGQWYWVAYRQAHNKLHKTYLCKSDALTLSLLCAASEKLAHTVADD
;
A
#
# COMPACT_ATOMS: atom_id res chain seq x y z
N MET A 1 -9.18 18.27 -7.91
CA MET A 1 -7.99 17.76 -8.62
C MET A 1 -7.93 16.26 -8.35
N SER A 2 -8.34 15.41 -9.29
CA SER A 2 -8.26 13.95 -9.13
C SER A 2 -6.79 13.54 -9.11
N LYS A 3 -6.17 13.52 -7.93
CA LYS A 3 -4.83 12.96 -7.73
C LYS A 3 -4.92 11.50 -8.18
N LYS A 4 -4.20 11.13 -9.24
CA LYS A 4 -4.13 9.73 -9.67
C LYS A 4 -3.57 8.92 -8.52
N THR A 5 -4.19 7.78 -8.21
CA THR A 5 -3.71 6.91 -7.14
C THR A 5 -2.29 6.44 -7.51
N PRO A 6 -1.28 6.72 -6.67
CA PRO A 6 0.07 6.23 -6.89
C PRO A 6 0.08 4.71 -7.04
N LEU A 7 0.86 4.18 -7.98
CA LEU A 7 0.89 2.76 -8.31
C LEU A 7 2.25 2.17 -7.95
N VAL A 8 2.27 1.16 -7.09
CA VAL A 8 3.44 0.35 -6.80
C VAL A 8 3.37 -0.93 -7.61
N THR A 9 4.35 -1.16 -8.46
CA THR A 9 4.48 -2.37 -9.29
C THR A 9 5.95 -2.72 -9.47
N ASN A 10 6.29 -4.01 -9.56
CA ASN A 10 7.68 -4.49 -9.67
C ASN A 10 8.64 -3.84 -8.65
N GLY A 11 8.20 -3.66 -7.40
CA GLY A 11 9.03 -3.04 -6.35
C GLY A 11 9.33 -1.56 -6.57
N THR A 12 8.56 -0.87 -7.41
CA THR A 12 8.75 0.55 -7.71
C THR A 12 7.42 1.29 -7.59
N LEU A 13 7.44 2.41 -6.87
CA LEU A 13 6.35 3.36 -6.78
C LEU A 13 6.40 4.34 -7.97
N LEU A 14 5.32 4.34 -8.73
CA LEU A 14 5.02 5.29 -9.80
C LEU A 14 4.02 6.30 -9.27
N ASP A 15 4.52 7.46 -8.86
CA ASP A 15 3.68 8.61 -8.53
C ASP A 15 3.81 9.67 -9.63
N HIS A 16 2.69 10.32 -9.92
CA HIS A 16 2.57 11.43 -10.86
C HIS A 16 3.07 12.76 -10.26
N THR A 17 3.19 12.85 -8.94
CA THR A 17 3.75 14.04 -8.26
C THR A 17 5.28 14.02 -8.27
N THR A 18 5.89 12.84 -8.40
CA THR A 18 7.33 12.65 -8.39
C THR A 18 7.84 12.52 -9.82
N ALA A 19 8.91 13.24 -10.17
CA ALA A 19 9.49 13.16 -11.51
C ALA A 19 10.12 11.80 -11.82
N GLN A 20 10.45 11.01 -10.80
CA GLN A 20 11.14 9.74 -10.95
C GLN A 20 10.45 8.61 -10.16
N PRO A 21 10.49 7.38 -10.67
CA PRO A 21 10.04 6.20 -9.92
C PRO A 21 10.84 6.03 -8.63
N ILE A 22 10.16 5.72 -7.53
CA ILE A 22 10.79 5.50 -6.24
C ILE A 22 10.90 3.99 -5.98
N ALA A 23 12.10 3.48 -5.75
CA ALA A 23 12.29 2.08 -5.37
C ALA A 23 11.69 1.82 -3.98
N VAL A 24 10.89 0.75 -3.85
CA VAL A 24 10.40 0.30 -2.54
C VAL A 24 11.60 -0.14 -1.69
N ASP A 25 11.54 0.05 -0.37
CA ASP A 25 12.63 -0.15 0.60
C ASP A 25 13.77 0.88 0.52
N SER A 26 13.68 1.88 -0.37
CA SER A 26 14.62 3.00 -0.39
C SER A 26 14.27 4.08 0.63
N ALA A 27 15.24 4.96 0.95
CA ALA A 27 14.99 6.13 1.79
C ALA A 27 13.85 7.02 1.24
N ALA A 28 13.82 7.25 -0.07
CA ALA A 28 12.78 8.03 -0.74
C ALA A 28 11.39 7.40 -0.58
N TRP A 29 11.29 6.07 -0.54
CA TRP A 29 10.04 5.37 -0.27
C TRP A 29 9.53 5.66 1.15
N PHE A 30 10.40 5.55 2.15
CA PHE A 30 10.02 5.86 3.53
C PHE A 30 9.66 7.33 3.73
N GLU A 31 10.37 8.25 3.05
CA GLU A 31 10.03 9.68 3.05
C GLU A 31 8.65 9.93 2.42
N TRP A 32 8.38 9.31 1.27
CA TRP A 32 7.09 9.39 0.60
C TRP A 32 5.95 8.85 1.48
N LEU A 33 6.15 7.73 2.18
CA LEU A 33 5.17 7.18 3.13
C LEU A 33 4.96 8.06 4.37
N LYS A 34 5.96 8.86 4.76
CA LYS A 34 5.87 9.79 5.89
C LYS A 34 5.17 11.09 5.50
N ALA A 35 5.30 11.52 4.24
CA ALA A 35 4.64 12.69 3.72
C ALA A 35 3.14 12.68 4.04
N ASP A 36 2.62 13.83 4.47
CA ASP A 36 1.20 13.99 4.79
C ASP A 36 0.37 14.15 3.51
N GLU A 37 0.98 14.48 2.37
CA GLU A 37 0.26 14.56 1.10
C GLU A 37 -0.14 13.18 0.54
N HIS A 38 0.53 12.13 1.01
CA HIS A 38 0.44 10.78 0.51
C HIS A 38 -0.13 9.84 1.57
N HIS A 39 -1.41 9.48 1.38
CA HIS A 39 -2.14 8.61 2.30
C HIS A 39 -2.72 7.37 1.64
N THR A 40 -2.49 7.18 0.35
CA THR A 40 -3.04 6.03 -0.40
C THR A 40 -2.15 5.69 -1.56
N PHE A 41 -1.98 4.40 -1.84
CA PHE A 41 -1.36 3.90 -3.06
C PHE A 41 -1.94 2.53 -3.41
N HIS A 42 -1.92 2.17 -4.68
CA HIS A 42 -2.32 0.86 -5.16
C HIS A 42 -1.06 0.00 -5.32
N PHE A 43 -1.00 -1.17 -4.68
CA PHE A 43 0.01 -2.18 -4.92
C PHE A 43 -0.53 -3.21 -5.92
N ALA A 44 0.11 -3.30 -7.08
CA ALA A 44 -0.18 -4.31 -8.09
C ALA A 44 0.80 -5.47 -7.97
N HIS A 45 0.28 -6.67 -7.78
CA HIS A 45 1.05 -7.91 -7.67
C HIS A 45 0.41 -9.02 -8.51
N PRO A 46 1.19 -9.93 -9.13
CA PRO A 46 0.66 -11.06 -9.88
C PRO A 46 -0.34 -11.93 -9.08
N SER A 47 -0.07 -12.15 -7.79
CA SER A 47 -0.97 -12.88 -6.88
C SER A 47 -2.26 -12.11 -6.52
N GLY A 48 -2.33 -10.82 -6.85
CA GLY A 48 -3.49 -9.97 -6.61
C GLY A 48 -3.11 -8.62 -6.02
N GLY A 49 -3.76 -7.56 -6.52
CA GLY A 49 -3.53 -6.19 -6.07
C GLY A 49 -4.39 -5.78 -4.86
N PHE A 50 -3.95 -4.73 -4.17
CA PHE A 50 -4.69 -4.10 -3.09
C PHE A 50 -4.38 -2.61 -3.00
N THR A 51 -5.30 -1.85 -2.42
CA THR A 51 -5.09 -0.43 -2.12
C THR A 51 -4.61 -0.30 -0.68
N ALA A 52 -3.39 0.18 -0.50
CA ALA A 52 -2.87 0.54 0.82
C ALA A 52 -3.32 1.95 1.18
N ARG A 53 -3.86 2.13 2.39
CA ARG A 53 -4.28 3.43 2.92
C ARG A 53 -3.66 3.68 4.29
N LYS A 54 -3.18 4.91 4.48
CA LYS A 54 -2.66 5.42 5.74
C LYS A 54 -3.84 5.88 6.61
N GLU A 55 -3.93 5.34 7.80
CA GLU A 55 -4.98 5.62 8.77
C GLU A 55 -4.40 6.09 10.10
N ARG A 56 -5.07 7.06 10.71
CA ARG A 56 -4.72 7.58 12.02
C ARG A 56 -5.52 6.86 13.09
N LYS A 57 -4.83 6.18 14.02
CA LYS A 57 -5.48 5.61 15.20
C LYS A 57 -5.78 6.73 16.21
N GLN A 58 -6.76 6.52 17.10
CA GLN A 58 -7.17 7.48 18.14
C GLN A 58 -6.02 7.97 19.05
N ARG A 59 -4.92 7.22 19.19
CA ARG A 59 -3.70 7.63 19.93
C ARG A 59 -2.67 8.42 19.09
N GLY A 60 -3.05 8.92 17.92
CA GLY A 60 -2.21 9.79 17.08
C GLY A 60 -1.17 9.08 16.21
N GLN A 61 -1.11 7.75 16.26
CA GLN A 61 -0.17 6.98 15.43
C GLN A 61 -0.76 6.63 14.07
N TRP A 62 0.06 6.77 13.03
CA TRP A 62 -0.28 6.43 11.65
C TRP A 62 0.11 4.99 11.31
N TYR A 63 -0.79 4.28 10.64
CA TYR A 63 -0.60 2.90 10.21
C TYR A 63 -1.09 2.74 8.79
N TRP A 64 -0.53 1.78 8.07
CA TRP A 64 -0.99 1.38 6.75
C TRP A 64 -1.90 0.17 6.85
N VAL A 65 -3.00 0.22 6.11
CA VAL A 65 -3.99 -0.85 6.01
C VAL A 65 -4.16 -1.17 4.52
N ALA A 66 -4.01 -2.43 4.18
CA ALA A 66 -4.30 -2.94 2.85
C ALA A 66 -5.79 -3.23 2.72
N TYR A 67 -6.40 -2.77 1.63
CA TYR A 67 -7.78 -2.98 1.27
C TYR A 67 -7.88 -3.69 -0.07
N ARG A 68 -8.64 -4.78 -0.11
CA ARG A 68 -8.94 -5.51 -1.36
C ARG A 68 -10.42 -5.82 -1.42
N GLN A 69 -11.05 -5.48 -2.56
CA GLN A 69 -12.42 -5.88 -2.83
C GLN A 69 -12.43 -7.17 -3.63
N ALA A 70 -13.19 -8.16 -3.20
CA ALA A 70 -13.43 -9.39 -3.94
C ALA A 70 -14.77 -10.01 -3.52
N HIS A 71 -15.44 -10.71 -4.42
CA HIS A 71 -16.73 -11.39 -4.17
C HIS A 71 -17.76 -10.47 -3.47
N ASN A 72 -17.79 -9.18 -3.85
CA ASN A 72 -18.64 -8.15 -3.25
C ASN A 72 -18.38 -7.85 -1.75
N LYS A 73 -17.27 -8.37 -1.20
CA LYS A 73 -16.77 -8.13 0.17
C LYS A 73 -15.48 -7.30 0.14
N LEU A 74 -15.30 -6.50 1.18
CA LEU A 74 -14.09 -5.69 1.38
C LEU A 74 -13.21 -6.37 2.44
N HIS A 75 -12.11 -6.94 2.01
CA HIS A 75 -11.10 -7.52 2.88
C HIS A 75 -10.08 -6.45 3.25
N LYS A 76 -9.69 -6.42 4.52
CA LYS A 76 -8.65 -5.52 5.01
C LYS A 76 -7.61 -6.26 5.83
N THR A 77 -6.36 -5.84 5.70
CA THR A 77 -5.24 -6.36 6.50
C THR A 77 -4.40 -5.20 7.01
N TYR A 78 -4.05 -5.25 8.29
CA TYR A 78 -3.09 -4.30 8.84
C TYR A 78 -1.69 -4.63 8.31
N LEU A 79 -1.04 -3.65 7.70
CA LEU A 79 0.31 -3.80 7.16
C LEU A 79 1.32 -3.53 8.28
N CYS A 80 1.70 -2.26 8.43
CA CYS A 80 2.70 -1.78 9.39
C CYS A 80 2.66 -0.25 9.46
N LYS A 81 3.56 0.35 10.23
CA LYS A 81 3.83 1.80 10.19
C LYS A 81 4.65 2.16 8.95
N SER A 82 4.66 3.44 8.58
CA SER A 82 5.44 3.92 7.42
C SER A 82 6.91 3.48 7.47
N ASP A 83 7.55 3.53 8.64
CA ASP A 83 8.98 3.19 8.82
C ASP A 83 9.34 1.71 8.64
N ALA A 84 8.35 0.81 8.63
CA ALA A 84 8.56 -0.62 8.53
C ALA A 84 7.87 -1.23 7.30
N LEU A 85 7.30 -0.42 6.42
CA LEU A 85 6.53 -0.90 5.28
C LEU A 85 7.47 -1.29 4.15
N THR A 86 7.86 -2.56 4.09
CA THR A 86 8.79 -3.06 3.07
C THR A 86 8.12 -3.77 1.89
N LEU A 87 8.85 -3.97 0.79
CA LEU A 87 8.35 -4.73 -0.36
C LEU A 87 7.93 -6.14 0.04
N SER A 88 8.74 -6.83 0.85
CA SER A 88 8.41 -8.18 1.34
C SER A 88 7.10 -8.20 2.13
N LEU A 89 6.82 -7.18 2.93
CA LEU A 89 5.56 -7.07 3.67
C LEU A 89 4.37 -6.79 2.75
N LEU A 90 4.55 -5.99 1.70
CA LEU A 90 3.52 -5.75 0.70
C LEU A 90 3.19 -7.03 -0.07
N CYS A 91 4.20 -7.78 -0.52
CA CYS A 91 4.01 -9.07 -1.18
C CYS A 91 3.27 -10.05 -0.27
N ALA A 92 3.72 -10.22 0.97
CA ALA A 92 3.09 -11.12 1.94
C ALA A 92 1.63 -10.73 2.22
N ALA A 93 1.32 -9.43 2.27
CA ALA A 93 -0.05 -8.95 2.43
C ALA A 93 -0.91 -9.21 1.19
N SER A 94 -0.35 -9.04 -0.01
CA SER A 94 -1.02 -9.40 -1.28
C SER A 94 -1.38 -10.87 -1.31
N GLU A 95 -0.45 -11.75 -0.96
CA GLU A 95 -0.66 -13.20 -0.91
C GLU A 95 -1.68 -13.58 0.15
N LYS A 96 -1.59 -13.00 1.35
CA LYS A 96 -2.56 -13.23 2.42
C LYS A 96 -3.97 -12.83 1.99
N LEU A 97 -4.12 -11.63 1.41
CA LEU A 97 -5.39 -11.16 0.88
C LEU A 97 -5.89 -12.04 -0.28
N ALA A 98 -4.99 -12.54 -1.14
CA ALA A 98 -5.36 -13.47 -2.20
C ALA A 98 -5.90 -14.78 -1.64
N HIS A 99 -5.27 -15.32 -0.61
CA HIS A 99 -5.71 -16.53 0.06
C HIS A 99 -7.07 -16.34 0.76
N THR A 100 -7.25 -15.21 1.46
CA THR A 100 -8.55 -14.89 2.10
C THR A 100 -9.69 -14.76 1.09
N VAL A 101 -9.39 -14.34 -0.14
CA VAL A 101 -10.39 -14.26 -1.22
C VAL A 101 -10.66 -15.60 -1.87
N ALA A 102 -9.67 -16.51 -1.92
CA ALA A 102 -9.85 -17.84 -2.50
C ALA A 102 -10.68 -18.80 -1.60
N ASP A 103 -10.74 -18.52 -0.30
CA ASP A 103 -11.48 -19.29 0.70
C ASP A 103 -12.96 -18.85 0.85
N ASP A 104 -13.35 -17.72 0.24
CA ASP A 104 -14.71 -17.12 0.32
C ASP A 104 -15.59 -17.43 -0.90
#